data_AF-A0A7V6Q0M1-F1
#
_entry.id   AF-A0A7V6Q0M1-F1
#
_cell.length_a   1.000
_cell.length_b   1.000
_cell.length_c   1.000
_cell.angle_alpha   90.00
_cell.angle_beta   90.00
_cell.angle_gamma   90.00
#
_symmetry.space_group_name_H-M   'P 1'
#
loop_
_entity.id
_entity.type
_entity.pdbx_description
1 polymer ?
#
loop_
_entity_poly.entity_id
_entity_poly.type
_entity_poly.pdbx_seq_one_letter_code
_entity_poly.pdbx_strand_id
1 'polypeptide(L)'
;MHKESFEDEEVADLLNKYFVAIKVDREERPDIDHIYMSVCQVLTGNGGWPLTVFITPEGKPFYAGTYFPKNDRMGMPGLITILQKINEMWHTNRNALLKASEKILKAIDKTDDADNDIDNDFYRPEDEIYNTNVYNQIIEDAFDQFTHSFDMKYGGFGDAPKFPTPHNLMFLLRYWYKTKEPFALEMVEKTLDSMYRGGIYDHIGFGFSRYSTDRKWLVPHFEKMLYDNALIAIALLETYQITKNKKYADICRDIFHYILRNMTSPRGGFYSAEDADSEGEEGKFYLWTVDEVKSILGEEDGTKFCELYNITPWGNFEGRSIPNLVSEEFDNNEAFDDELKDFIKRCREKLYNYRKKRIHPFKDDKILASWNGLMIAALAIGGRVLKEVEYIVAAEKAVNFNKTTAYVCENFSCKAPVNDIEELIALL
;
A
#
# COMPACT_ATOMS: atom_id res chain seq x y z
N MET A 1 -9.88 12.65 6.64
CA MET A 1 -10.15 11.88 7.88
C MET A 1 -9.54 12.56 9.12
N HIS A 2 -8.21 12.73 9.20
CA HIS A 2 -7.54 13.32 10.39
C HIS A 2 -8.05 14.75 10.71
N LYS A 3 -7.99 15.66 9.74
CA LYS A 3 -8.48 17.04 9.85
C LYS A 3 -9.98 17.17 10.16
N GLU A 4 -10.79 16.19 9.72
CA GLU A 4 -12.26 16.28 9.86
C GLU A 4 -12.73 15.88 11.26
N SER A 5 -12.13 14.83 11.82
CA SER A 5 -12.63 14.22 13.06
C SER A 5 -11.62 14.23 14.21
N PHE A 6 -10.33 13.99 13.96
CA PHE A 6 -9.34 13.74 15.01
C PHE A 6 -8.54 14.97 15.44
N GLU A 7 -8.59 16.06 14.66
CA GLU A 7 -8.04 17.38 15.03
C GLU A 7 -9.12 18.36 15.53
N ASP A 8 -10.38 17.92 15.61
CA ASP A 8 -11.51 18.79 15.95
C ASP A 8 -11.65 18.96 17.47
N GLU A 9 -11.74 20.22 17.92
CA GLU A 9 -11.82 20.57 19.35
C GLU A 9 -13.08 20.00 20.03
N GLU A 10 -14.21 19.94 19.34
CA GLU A 10 -15.48 19.44 19.91
C GLU A 10 -15.41 17.92 20.16
N VAL A 11 -14.80 17.19 19.22
CA VAL A 11 -14.52 15.76 19.40
C VAL A 11 -13.55 15.55 20.56
N ALA A 12 -12.49 16.36 20.65
CA ALA A 12 -11.52 16.28 21.73
C ALA A 12 -12.15 16.54 23.11
N ASP A 13 -13.04 17.53 23.22
CA ASP A 13 -13.76 17.84 24.45
C ASP A 13 -14.65 16.68 24.92
N LEU A 14 -15.36 16.02 23.99
CA LEU A 14 -16.18 14.85 24.32
C LEU A 14 -15.32 13.66 24.77
N LEU A 15 -14.20 13.41 24.08
CA LEU A 15 -13.24 12.37 24.46
C LEU A 15 -12.69 12.63 25.86
N ASN A 16 -12.18 13.84 26.12
CA ASN A 16 -11.59 14.21 27.42
C ASN A 16 -12.60 14.18 28.56
N LYS A 17 -13.88 14.43 28.27
CA LYS A 17 -14.93 14.47 29.29
C LYS A 17 -15.43 13.09 29.69
N TYR A 18 -15.56 12.15 28.74
CA TYR A 18 -16.26 10.89 28.97
C TYR A 18 -15.40 9.63 28.80
N PHE A 19 -14.21 9.75 28.21
CA PHE A 19 -13.37 8.62 27.83
C PHE A 19 -11.92 8.79 28.31
N VAL A 20 -11.21 7.67 28.42
CA VAL A 20 -9.74 7.67 28.50
C VAL A 20 -9.23 7.40 27.10
N ALA A 21 -8.79 8.45 26.41
CA ALA A 21 -8.26 8.34 25.05
C ALA A 21 -6.84 7.75 25.07
N ILE A 22 -6.65 6.61 24.41
CA ILE A 22 -5.35 5.97 24.23
C ILE A 22 -5.01 6.00 22.75
N LYS A 23 -3.94 6.72 22.39
CA LYS A 23 -3.39 6.71 21.03
C LYS A 23 -2.35 5.60 20.95
N VAL A 24 -2.56 4.66 20.06
CA VAL A 24 -1.61 3.56 19.80
C VAL A 24 -0.93 3.83 18.46
N ASP A 25 0.39 3.81 18.47
CA ASP A 25 1.17 3.79 17.23
C ASP A 25 1.35 2.32 16.80
N ARG A 26 0.75 1.96 15.66
CA ARG A 26 0.82 0.60 15.12
C ARG A 26 2.24 0.20 14.70
N GLU A 27 3.11 1.16 14.43
CA GLU A 27 4.51 0.87 14.05
C GLU A 27 5.33 0.48 15.28
N GLU A 28 5.03 1.06 16.44
CA GLU A 28 5.66 0.71 17.72
C GLU A 28 5.00 -0.50 18.39
N ARG A 29 3.68 -0.67 18.22
CA ARG A 29 2.87 -1.74 18.82
C ARG A 29 2.02 -2.50 17.78
N PRO A 30 2.65 -3.18 16.81
CA PRO A 30 1.94 -3.97 15.81
C PRO A 30 1.18 -5.14 16.43
N ASP A 31 1.61 -5.62 17.61
CA ASP A 31 0.94 -6.64 18.40
C ASP A 31 -0.47 -6.20 18.85
N ILE A 32 -0.59 -4.96 19.34
CA ILE A 32 -1.88 -4.38 19.77
C ILE A 32 -2.78 -4.14 18.55
N ASP A 33 -2.21 -3.57 17.49
CA ASP A 33 -2.92 -3.26 16.26
C ASP A 33 -3.52 -4.52 15.63
N HIS A 34 -2.76 -5.61 15.55
CA HIS A 34 -3.23 -6.90 15.02
C HIS A 34 -4.47 -7.42 15.77
N ILE A 35 -4.39 -7.50 17.11
CA ILE A 35 -5.49 -7.99 17.96
C ILE A 35 -6.78 -7.19 17.71
N TYR A 36 -6.68 -5.87 17.70
CA TYR A 36 -7.84 -5.01 17.56
C TYR A 36 -8.32 -4.85 16.11
N MET A 37 -7.46 -5.10 15.12
CA MET A 37 -7.88 -5.23 13.73
C MET A 37 -8.78 -6.44 13.54
N SER A 38 -8.43 -7.60 14.12
CA SER A 38 -9.26 -8.80 14.10
C SER A 38 -10.63 -8.55 14.72
N VAL A 39 -10.69 -7.81 15.83
CA VAL A 39 -11.95 -7.35 16.45
C VAL A 39 -12.81 -6.56 15.45
N CYS A 40 -12.21 -5.61 14.73
CA CYS A 40 -12.92 -4.78 13.75
C CYS A 40 -13.46 -5.62 12.59
N GLN A 41 -12.66 -6.58 12.10
CA GLN A 41 -13.06 -7.49 11.02
C GLN A 41 -14.22 -8.39 11.46
N VAL A 42 -14.17 -8.95 12.67
CA VAL A 42 -15.26 -9.74 13.24
C VAL A 42 -16.55 -8.91 13.38
N LEU A 43 -16.45 -7.64 13.75
CA LEU A 43 -17.60 -6.76 13.96
C LEU A 43 -18.20 -6.21 12.67
N THR A 44 -17.37 -5.86 11.70
CA THR A 44 -17.78 -5.07 10.53
C THR A 44 -17.63 -5.81 9.20
N GLY A 45 -17.04 -7.01 9.22
CA GLY A 45 -16.65 -7.77 8.03
C GLY A 45 -15.45 -7.17 7.28
N ASN A 46 -14.93 -6.02 7.74
CA ASN A 46 -13.84 -5.29 7.09
C ASN A 46 -12.84 -4.77 8.14
N GLY A 47 -11.64 -4.43 7.70
CA GLY A 47 -10.60 -3.84 8.54
C GLY A 47 -9.93 -2.67 7.82
N GLY A 48 -9.23 -1.84 8.58
CA GLY A 48 -8.47 -0.72 8.02
C GLY A 48 -8.18 0.36 9.04
N TRP A 49 -7.41 1.34 8.61
CA TRP A 49 -7.06 2.51 9.41
C TRP A 49 -7.73 3.78 8.85
N PRO A 50 -8.02 4.80 9.68
CA PRO A 50 -7.80 4.84 11.14
C PRO A 50 -8.69 3.82 11.86
N LEU A 51 -8.15 3.10 12.85
CA LEU A 51 -8.89 2.11 13.62
C LEU A 51 -9.31 2.74 14.96
N THR A 52 -10.62 2.77 15.23
CA THR A 52 -11.17 3.25 16.51
C THR A 52 -11.84 2.11 17.23
N VAL A 53 -11.39 1.79 18.44
CA VAL A 53 -11.95 0.71 19.26
C VAL A 53 -12.35 1.24 20.63
N PHE A 54 -13.56 0.91 21.05
CA PHE A 54 -14.06 1.17 22.39
C PHE A 54 -13.93 -0.09 23.23
N ILE A 55 -13.18 0.02 24.30
CA ILE A 55 -12.84 -1.07 25.21
C ILE A 55 -13.32 -0.76 26.63
N THR A 56 -13.60 -1.82 27.38
CA THR A 56 -13.84 -1.75 28.82
C THR A 56 -12.53 -1.47 29.58
N PRO A 57 -12.59 -1.02 30.85
CA PRO A 57 -11.40 -0.86 31.69
C PRO A 57 -10.55 -2.13 31.84
N GLU A 58 -11.17 -3.31 31.66
CA GLU A 58 -10.51 -4.61 31.66
C GLU A 58 -9.91 -5.00 30.29
N GLY A 59 -9.89 -4.08 29.32
CA GLY A 59 -9.29 -4.28 27.99
C GLY A 59 -10.18 -4.99 26.97
N LYS A 60 -11.44 -5.31 27.32
CA LYS A 60 -12.35 -6.06 26.44
C LYS A 60 -13.06 -5.14 25.45
N PRO A 61 -12.96 -5.37 24.12
CA PRO A 61 -13.61 -4.53 23.11
C PRO A 61 -15.11 -4.81 23.03
N PHE A 62 -15.91 -3.76 22.82
CA PHE A 62 -17.36 -3.88 22.60
C PHE A 62 -17.89 -3.14 21.37
N TYR A 63 -17.08 -2.26 20.79
CA TYR A 63 -17.41 -1.55 19.56
C TYR A 63 -16.13 -1.18 18.82
N ALA A 64 -16.13 -1.28 17.50
CA ALA A 64 -15.00 -0.91 16.66
C ALA A 64 -15.49 -0.43 15.31
N GLY A 65 -14.68 0.39 14.67
CA GLY A 65 -14.84 0.73 13.27
C GLY A 65 -13.61 1.45 12.74
N THR A 66 -13.60 1.64 11.43
CA THR A 66 -12.50 2.31 10.74
C THR A 66 -12.77 3.82 10.74
N TYR A 67 -13.33 4.34 9.66
CA TYR A 67 -13.62 5.75 9.51
C TYR A 67 -14.99 6.13 10.08
N PHE A 68 -15.01 7.14 10.95
CA PHE A 68 -16.22 7.83 11.41
C PHE A 68 -16.16 9.32 11.03
N PRO A 69 -17.14 9.85 10.27
CA PRO A 69 -17.22 11.28 10.02
C PRO A 69 -17.50 12.03 11.32
N LYS A 70 -17.19 13.33 11.40
CA LYS A 70 -17.48 14.12 12.61
C LYS A 70 -18.97 14.06 12.99
N ASN A 71 -19.82 14.33 12.00
CA ASN A 71 -21.27 14.38 12.12
C ASN A 71 -21.93 13.27 11.29
N ASP A 72 -23.17 12.93 11.63
CA ASP A 72 -23.97 11.95 10.90
C ASP A 72 -24.06 12.30 9.40
N ARG A 73 -23.77 11.34 8.53
CA ARG A 73 -23.77 11.55 7.08
C ARG A 73 -24.22 10.30 6.35
N MET A 74 -25.16 10.46 5.41
CA MET A 74 -25.62 9.39 4.50
C MET A 74 -25.97 8.07 5.21
N GLY A 75 -26.63 8.15 6.37
CA GLY A 75 -27.02 6.97 7.17
C GLY A 75 -25.91 6.37 8.03
N MET A 76 -24.70 6.92 7.99
CA MET A 76 -23.59 6.58 8.89
C MET A 76 -23.62 7.50 10.12
N PRO A 77 -23.61 6.97 11.35
CA PRO A 77 -23.48 7.78 12.55
C PRO A 77 -22.09 8.42 12.61
N GLY A 78 -22.04 9.69 12.98
CA GLY A 78 -20.81 10.42 13.20
C GLY A 78 -20.17 10.09 14.54
N LEU A 79 -18.89 10.43 14.69
CA LEU A 79 -18.11 10.18 15.88
C LEU A 79 -18.74 10.85 17.12
N ILE A 80 -19.27 12.07 16.98
CA ILE A 80 -19.97 12.77 18.07
C ILE A 80 -21.17 11.95 18.58
N THR A 81 -22.01 11.47 17.65
CA THR A 81 -23.20 10.66 17.96
C THR A 81 -22.80 9.35 18.64
N ILE A 82 -21.75 8.68 18.13
CA ILE A 82 -21.21 7.44 18.69
C ILE A 82 -20.72 7.66 20.13
N LEU A 83 -19.90 8.68 20.36
CA LEU A 83 -19.34 8.99 21.68
C LEU A 83 -20.45 9.25 22.71
N GLN A 84 -21.45 10.06 22.34
CA GLN A 84 -22.58 10.36 23.22
C GLN A 84 -23.41 9.11 23.52
N LYS A 85 -23.67 8.28 22.50
CA LYS A 85 -24.48 7.06 22.68
C LYS A 85 -23.76 6.02 23.54
N ILE A 86 -22.45 5.85 23.36
CA ILE A 86 -21.66 4.94 24.19
C ILE A 86 -21.65 5.42 25.64
N ASN A 87 -21.46 6.72 25.88
CA ASN A 87 -21.53 7.29 27.22
C ASN A 87 -22.91 7.06 27.88
N GLU A 88 -24.00 7.32 27.15
CA GLU A 88 -25.37 7.06 27.63
C GLU A 88 -25.55 5.58 27.98
N MET A 89 -25.18 4.66 27.08
CA MET A 89 -25.30 3.22 27.29
C MET A 89 -24.42 2.72 28.44
N TRP A 90 -23.25 3.31 28.66
CA TRP A 90 -22.38 2.95 29.76
C TRP A 90 -23.03 3.24 31.12
N HIS A 91 -23.76 4.35 31.23
CA HIS A 91 -24.45 4.72 32.46
C HIS A 91 -25.82 4.04 32.63
N THR A 92 -26.55 3.83 31.54
CA THR A 92 -27.94 3.35 31.59
C THR A 92 -28.08 1.84 31.38
N ASN A 93 -27.16 1.22 30.62
CA ASN A 93 -27.27 -0.18 30.21
C ASN A 93 -25.90 -0.85 30.01
N ARG A 94 -25.00 -0.69 30.99
CA ARG A 94 -23.63 -1.25 30.94
C ARG A 94 -23.60 -2.75 30.62
N ASN A 95 -24.55 -3.51 31.14
CA ASN A 95 -24.64 -4.96 30.94
C ASN A 95 -24.79 -5.34 29.45
N ALA A 96 -25.43 -4.50 28.63
CA ALA A 96 -25.50 -4.76 27.19
C ALA A 96 -24.12 -4.67 26.52
N LEU A 97 -23.31 -3.68 26.89
CA LEU A 97 -21.95 -3.51 26.36
C LEU A 97 -21.00 -4.64 26.81
N LEU A 98 -21.11 -5.07 28.07
CA LEU A 98 -20.34 -6.21 28.58
C LEU A 98 -20.70 -7.52 27.86
N LYS A 99 -22.00 -7.75 27.62
CA LYS A 99 -22.46 -8.90 26.82
C LYS A 99 -22.00 -8.84 25.36
N ALA A 100 -21.93 -7.64 24.77
CA ALA A 100 -21.35 -7.46 23.45
C ALA A 100 -19.86 -7.84 23.45
N SER A 101 -19.12 -7.43 24.48
CA SER A 101 -17.71 -7.80 24.64
C SER A 101 -17.51 -9.32 24.71
N GLU A 102 -18.32 -10.02 25.52
CA GLU A 102 -18.23 -11.48 25.64
C GLU A 102 -18.52 -12.20 24.32
N LYS A 103 -19.43 -11.66 23.49
CA LYS A 103 -19.72 -12.23 22.18
C LYS A 103 -18.55 -12.05 21.21
N ILE A 104 -17.93 -10.88 21.21
CA ILE A 104 -16.78 -10.57 20.37
C ILE A 104 -15.60 -11.48 20.74
N LEU A 105 -15.28 -11.57 22.03
CA LEU A 105 -14.18 -12.44 22.50
C LEU A 105 -14.43 -13.89 22.15
N LYS A 106 -15.66 -14.41 22.31
CA LYS A 106 -16.00 -15.77 21.89
C LYS A 106 -15.93 -16.00 20.38
N ALA A 107 -16.16 -14.96 19.58
CA ALA A 107 -16.02 -15.06 18.13
C ALA A 107 -14.55 -15.08 17.73
N ILE A 108 -13.72 -14.28 18.42
CA ILE A 108 -12.27 -14.25 18.23
C ILE A 108 -11.63 -15.56 18.68
N ASP A 109 -11.98 -16.08 19.87
CA ASP A 109 -11.49 -17.38 20.35
C ASP A 109 -11.82 -18.52 19.37
N LYS A 110 -12.94 -18.42 18.64
CA LYS A 110 -13.32 -19.42 17.62
C LYS A 110 -12.59 -19.26 16.29
N THR A 111 -12.23 -18.04 15.91
CA THR A 111 -11.31 -17.82 14.78
C THR A 111 -9.89 -18.19 15.16
N ASP A 112 -9.46 -17.93 16.39
CA ASP A 112 -8.18 -18.38 16.94
C ASP A 112 -8.17 -19.89 17.11
N ASP A 113 -9.27 -20.59 17.43
CA ASP A 113 -9.29 -22.07 17.40
C ASP A 113 -9.23 -22.64 15.97
N ALA A 114 -9.67 -21.88 14.96
CA ALA A 114 -9.52 -22.24 13.55
C ALA A 114 -8.13 -21.88 12.98
N ASP A 115 -7.49 -20.82 13.51
CA ASP A 115 -6.12 -20.41 13.19
C ASP A 115 -5.07 -21.11 14.07
N ASN A 116 -5.42 -21.62 15.27
CA ASN A 116 -4.57 -22.46 16.11
C ASN A 116 -4.49 -23.90 15.59
N ASP A 117 -5.38 -24.30 14.68
CA ASP A 117 -5.18 -25.47 13.84
C ASP A 117 -4.11 -25.22 12.75
N ILE A 118 -3.75 -23.95 12.50
CA ILE A 118 -2.67 -23.53 11.59
C ILE A 118 -1.36 -23.23 12.36
N ASP A 119 -1.43 -22.63 13.56
CA ASP A 119 -0.24 -22.34 14.38
C ASP A 119 0.28 -23.55 15.19
N ASN A 120 -0.57 -24.56 15.51
CA ASN A 120 -0.07 -25.87 15.97
C ASN A 120 0.49 -26.72 14.81
N ASP A 121 0.35 -26.28 13.56
CA ASP A 121 0.89 -27.01 12.40
C ASP A 121 2.41 -26.83 12.22
N PHE A 122 3.00 -25.84 12.90
CA PHE A 122 4.46 -25.69 12.98
C PHE A 122 5.15 -26.69 13.92
N TYR A 123 4.38 -27.47 14.69
CA TYR A 123 4.86 -28.56 15.54
C TYR A 123 4.10 -29.88 15.30
N ARG A 124 3.58 -30.12 14.09
CA ARG A 124 3.18 -31.46 13.68
C ARG A 124 4.44 -32.32 13.47
N PRO A 125 4.51 -33.56 14.02
CA PRO A 125 5.56 -34.51 13.66
C PRO A 125 5.64 -34.62 12.13
N GLU A 126 6.85 -34.66 11.57
CA GLU A 126 7.16 -34.62 10.12
C GLU A 126 6.37 -35.64 9.26
N ASP A 127 5.68 -36.60 9.89
CA ASP A 127 4.99 -37.72 9.24
C ASP A 127 3.53 -37.45 8.84
N GLU A 128 2.87 -36.36 9.29
CA GLU A 128 1.47 -36.03 8.90
C GLU A 128 1.33 -34.88 7.87
N ILE A 129 2.43 -34.20 7.53
CA ILE A 129 2.47 -33.03 6.63
C ILE A 129 2.27 -33.38 5.13
N TYR A 130 2.16 -34.66 4.76
CA TYR A 130 2.09 -35.09 3.36
C TYR A 130 0.73 -35.67 2.93
N ASN A 131 -0.40 -35.10 3.34
CA ASN A 131 -1.60 -35.26 2.52
C ASN A 131 -1.55 -34.26 1.35
N THR A 132 -0.70 -34.56 0.36
CA THR A 132 -0.49 -33.78 -0.88
C THR A 132 -1.81 -33.36 -1.55
N ASN A 133 -2.88 -34.12 -1.36
CA ASN A 133 -4.21 -33.81 -1.90
C ASN A 133 -4.85 -32.58 -1.24
N VAL A 134 -4.71 -32.39 0.08
CA VAL A 134 -5.29 -31.23 0.78
C VAL A 134 -4.57 -29.94 0.38
N TYR A 135 -3.24 -29.96 0.34
CA TYR A 135 -2.45 -28.80 -0.09
C TYR A 135 -2.72 -28.40 -1.53
N ASN A 136 -2.85 -29.38 -2.44
CA ASN A 136 -3.21 -29.08 -3.82
C ASN A 136 -4.62 -28.48 -3.89
N GLN A 137 -5.59 -29.00 -3.11
CA GLN A 137 -6.93 -28.43 -3.08
C GLN A 137 -6.93 -26.96 -2.63
N ILE A 138 -6.19 -26.60 -1.59
CA ILE A 138 -6.09 -25.19 -1.12
C ILE A 138 -5.53 -24.28 -2.22
N ILE A 139 -4.54 -24.75 -2.97
CA ILE A 139 -3.93 -23.97 -4.06
C ILE A 139 -4.92 -23.79 -5.22
N GLU A 140 -5.69 -24.83 -5.57
CA GLU A 140 -6.74 -24.75 -6.60
C GLU A 140 -7.89 -23.84 -6.14
N ASP A 141 -8.36 -23.97 -4.90
CA ASP A 141 -9.41 -23.12 -4.33
C ASP A 141 -9.00 -21.64 -4.30
N ALA A 142 -7.73 -21.36 -3.98
CA ALA A 142 -7.19 -20.01 -4.03
C ALA A 142 -7.16 -19.46 -5.46
N PHE A 143 -6.74 -20.27 -6.45
CA PHE A 143 -6.80 -19.88 -7.85
C PHE A 143 -8.25 -19.59 -8.28
N ASP A 144 -9.20 -20.46 -7.93
CA ASP A 144 -10.61 -20.26 -8.22
C ASP A 144 -11.16 -18.96 -7.59
N GLN A 145 -10.75 -18.61 -6.38
CA GLN A 145 -11.15 -17.32 -5.78
C GLN A 145 -10.61 -16.12 -6.59
N PHE A 146 -9.39 -16.21 -7.12
CA PHE A 146 -8.85 -15.17 -7.99
C PHE A 146 -9.60 -15.09 -9.31
N THR A 147 -9.95 -16.22 -9.93
CA THR A 147 -10.71 -16.21 -11.20
C THR A 147 -12.09 -15.57 -11.03
N HIS A 148 -12.77 -15.82 -9.91
CA HIS A 148 -14.09 -15.24 -9.64
C HIS A 148 -14.05 -13.74 -9.29
N SER A 149 -12.97 -13.28 -8.67
CA SER A 149 -12.81 -11.87 -8.25
C SER A 149 -12.09 -10.99 -9.29
N PHE A 150 -11.53 -11.59 -10.34
CA PHE A 150 -10.71 -10.89 -11.32
C PHE A 150 -11.54 -9.95 -12.21
N ASP A 151 -11.05 -8.72 -12.36
CA ASP A 151 -11.63 -7.74 -13.26
C ASP A 151 -11.06 -7.88 -14.67
N MET A 152 -11.78 -8.58 -15.55
CA MET A 152 -11.38 -8.77 -16.95
C MET A 152 -11.17 -7.45 -17.72
N LYS A 153 -11.86 -6.35 -17.36
CA LYS A 153 -11.75 -5.07 -18.11
C LYS A 153 -10.53 -4.27 -17.66
N TYR A 154 -10.34 -4.12 -16.35
CA TYR A 154 -9.33 -3.21 -15.79
C TYR A 154 -8.23 -3.93 -14.98
N GLY A 155 -8.19 -5.26 -14.95
CA GLY A 155 -7.24 -6.01 -14.14
C GLY A 155 -7.41 -5.80 -12.63
N GLY A 156 -6.67 -6.55 -11.82
CA GLY A 156 -6.82 -6.60 -10.37
C GLY A 156 -8.02 -7.42 -9.91
N PHE A 157 -8.25 -7.39 -8.61
CA PHE A 157 -9.23 -8.24 -7.93
C PHE A 157 -10.19 -7.39 -7.10
N GLY A 158 -11.48 -7.68 -7.21
CA GLY A 158 -12.53 -6.95 -6.51
C GLY A 158 -12.90 -5.59 -7.12
N ASP A 159 -13.72 -4.85 -6.37
CA ASP A 159 -14.26 -3.54 -6.74
C ASP A 159 -13.35 -2.38 -6.28
N ALA A 160 -13.85 -1.14 -6.39
CA ALA A 160 -13.17 0.04 -5.88
C ALA A 160 -13.36 0.19 -4.35
N PRO A 161 -12.35 0.68 -3.60
CA PRO A 161 -11.01 1.04 -4.03
C PRO A 161 -10.14 -0.19 -4.39
N LYS A 162 -9.25 -0.03 -5.37
CA LYS A 162 -8.37 -1.11 -5.84
C LYS A 162 -6.95 -0.97 -5.30
N PHE A 163 -6.44 -2.07 -4.73
CA PHE A 163 -5.07 -2.18 -4.22
C PHE A 163 -4.20 -3.05 -5.15
N PRO A 164 -2.92 -2.69 -5.39
CA PRO A 164 -2.00 -3.48 -6.20
C PRO A 164 -1.86 -4.95 -5.79
N THR A 165 -1.85 -5.24 -4.49
CA THR A 165 -1.71 -6.59 -3.89
C THR A 165 -0.68 -7.50 -4.60
N PRO A 166 0.61 -7.11 -4.71
CA PRO A 166 1.56 -7.82 -5.57
C PRO A 166 1.82 -9.28 -5.15
N HIS A 167 1.58 -9.62 -3.88
CA HIS A 167 1.66 -10.99 -3.38
C HIS A 167 0.66 -11.93 -4.07
N ASN A 168 -0.53 -11.44 -4.45
CA ASN A 168 -1.50 -12.20 -5.25
C ASN A 168 -0.94 -12.49 -6.64
N LEU A 169 -0.27 -11.50 -7.25
CA LEU A 169 0.38 -11.68 -8.55
C LEU A 169 1.53 -12.69 -8.46
N MET A 170 2.35 -12.62 -7.42
CA MET A 170 3.42 -13.59 -7.19
C MET A 170 2.86 -15.01 -7.01
N PHE A 171 1.77 -15.16 -6.26
CA PHE A 171 1.06 -16.45 -6.15
C PHE A 171 0.64 -16.96 -7.53
N LEU A 172 -0.04 -16.14 -8.34
CA LEU A 172 -0.49 -16.52 -9.68
C LEU A 172 0.68 -16.87 -10.63
N LEU A 173 1.81 -16.17 -10.53
CA LEU A 173 3.02 -16.52 -11.28
C LEU A 173 3.59 -17.89 -10.86
N ARG A 174 3.58 -18.21 -9.55
CA ARG A 174 3.98 -19.53 -9.05
C ARG A 174 2.98 -20.62 -9.46
N TYR A 175 1.69 -20.31 -9.42
CA TYR A 175 0.63 -21.18 -9.89
C TYR A 175 0.82 -21.51 -11.37
N TRP A 176 0.94 -20.49 -12.24
CA TRP A 176 1.25 -20.67 -13.66
C TRP A 176 2.54 -21.49 -13.86
N TYR A 177 3.59 -21.23 -13.08
CA TYR A 177 4.84 -21.98 -13.21
C TYR A 177 4.63 -23.48 -12.96
N LYS A 178 3.81 -23.84 -11.96
CA LYS A 178 3.50 -25.22 -11.56
C LYS A 178 2.52 -25.90 -12.51
N THR A 179 1.39 -25.26 -12.83
CA THR A 179 0.25 -25.89 -13.53
C THR A 179 0.25 -25.63 -15.03
N LYS A 180 0.94 -24.57 -15.48
CA LYS A 180 0.89 -24.02 -16.84
C LYS A 180 -0.49 -23.48 -17.24
N GLU A 181 -1.36 -23.20 -16.27
CA GLU A 181 -2.68 -22.59 -16.50
C GLU A 181 -2.54 -21.17 -17.09
N PRO A 182 -2.85 -20.94 -18.38
CA PRO A 182 -2.58 -19.68 -19.05
C PRO A 182 -3.32 -18.50 -18.42
N PHE A 183 -4.52 -18.72 -17.89
CA PHE A 183 -5.33 -17.65 -17.31
C PHE A 183 -4.69 -17.04 -16.07
N ALA A 184 -3.89 -17.81 -15.32
CA ALA A 184 -3.11 -17.28 -14.20
C ALA A 184 -2.11 -16.21 -14.64
N LEU A 185 -1.43 -16.41 -15.76
CA LEU A 185 -0.50 -15.42 -16.32
C LEU A 185 -1.25 -14.23 -16.93
N GLU A 186 -2.37 -14.48 -17.61
CA GLU A 186 -3.24 -13.43 -18.16
C GLU A 186 -3.70 -12.45 -17.08
N MET A 187 -4.15 -12.95 -15.93
CA MET A 187 -4.55 -12.13 -14.79
C MET A 187 -3.41 -11.23 -14.31
N VAL A 188 -2.17 -11.74 -14.28
CA VAL A 188 -1.00 -10.98 -13.86
C VAL A 188 -0.65 -9.89 -14.87
N GLU A 189 -0.53 -10.24 -16.15
CA GLU A 189 -0.18 -9.30 -17.21
C GLU A 189 -1.21 -8.17 -17.32
N LYS A 190 -2.50 -8.53 -17.34
CA LYS A 190 -3.60 -7.56 -17.40
C LYS A 190 -3.60 -6.62 -16.20
N THR A 191 -3.36 -7.14 -14.99
CA THR A 191 -3.30 -6.31 -13.77
C THR A 191 -2.14 -5.31 -13.83
N LEU A 192 -0.92 -5.77 -14.13
CA LEU A 192 0.26 -4.92 -14.21
C LEU A 192 0.12 -3.87 -15.33
N ASP A 193 -0.45 -4.25 -16.47
CA ASP A 193 -0.67 -3.36 -17.61
C ASP A 193 -1.71 -2.29 -17.31
N SER A 194 -2.83 -2.66 -16.69
CA SER A 194 -3.86 -1.71 -16.30
C SER A 194 -3.38 -0.77 -15.20
N MET A 195 -2.60 -1.26 -14.22
CA MET A 195 -1.98 -0.39 -13.22
C MET A 195 -0.98 0.60 -13.86
N TYR A 196 -0.11 0.14 -14.76
CA TYR A 196 0.84 1.02 -15.46
C TYR A 196 0.12 2.09 -16.30
N ARG A 197 -0.98 1.71 -16.97
CA ARG A 197 -1.79 2.65 -17.76
C ARG A 197 -2.60 3.61 -16.90
N GLY A 198 -2.90 3.23 -15.66
CA GLY A 198 -3.61 4.06 -14.71
C GLY A 198 -2.86 5.33 -14.29
N GLY A 199 -3.58 6.19 -13.57
CA GLY A 199 -2.98 7.31 -12.83
C GLY A 199 -2.36 6.89 -11.50
N ILE A 200 -2.56 5.62 -11.07
CA ILE A 200 -1.82 5.03 -9.95
C ILE A 200 -0.31 5.01 -10.19
N TYR A 201 0.12 4.90 -11.45
CA TYR A 201 1.49 5.09 -11.87
C TYR A 201 1.78 6.56 -12.20
N ASP A 202 2.79 7.15 -11.58
CA ASP A 202 3.19 8.52 -11.88
C ASP A 202 3.99 8.59 -13.19
N HIS A 203 3.30 8.86 -14.30
CA HIS A 203 3.92 8.96 -15.64
C HIS A 203 4.99 10.06 -15.79
N ILE A 204 5.08 11.00 -14.84
CA ILE A 204 6.05 12.11 -14.89
C ILE A 204 7.28 11.85 -14.00
N GLY A 205 7.09 11.38 -12.77
CA GLY A 205 8.18 11.16 -11.82
C GLY A 205 8.35 9.73 -11.34
N PHE A 206 7.57 8.79 -11.85
CA PHE A 206 7.59 7.37 -11.55
C PHE A 206 7.20 6.99 -10.13
N GLY A 207 7.14 5.68 -9.92
CA GLY A 207 6.61 5.08 -8.69
C GLY A 207 5.09 4.95 -8.75
N PHE A 208 4.61 3.94 -8.04
CA PHE A 208 3.20 3.66 -7.85
C PHE A 208 2.71 4.28 -6.56
N SER A 209 1.50 4.83 -6.63
CA SER A 209 0.72 5.24 -5.47
C SER A 209 0.11 4.01 -4.78
N ARG A 210 -0.26 4.15 -3.51
CA ARG A 210 -0.66 3.03 -2.64
C ARG A 210 -1.86 2.26 -3.16
N TYR A 211 -2.89 2.96 -3.62
CA TYR A 211 -4.10 2.36 -4.18
C TYR A 211 -4.83 3.33 -5.10
N SER A 212 -5.80 2.83 -5.86
CA SER A 212 -6.73 3.63 -6.66
C SER A 212 -8.09 3.70 -5.97
N THR A 213 -8.67 4.90 -5.87
CA THR A 213 -10.03 5.09 -5.35
C THR A 213 -11.10 4.62 -6.32
N ASP A 214 -10.73 4.37 -7.58
CA ASP A 214 -11.63 3.88 -8.62
C ASP A 214 -11.23 2.49 -9.16
N ARG A 215 -12.15 1.88 -9.91
CA ARG A 215 -11.98 0.55 -10.51
C ARG A 215 -10.97 0.53 -11.66
N LYS A 216 -10.67 1.69 -12.26
CA LYS A 216 -9.89 1.80 -13.51
C LYS A 216 -8.40 2.03 -13.29
N TRP A 217 -7.96 2.11 -12.04
CA TRP A 217 -6.61 2.55 -11.65
C TRP A 217 -6.32 4.02 -11.99
N LEU A 218 -7.34 4.83 -12.27
CA LEU A 218 -7.17 6.19 -12.75
C LEU A 218 -6.89 7.18 -11.61
N VAL A 219 -7.65 7.10 -10.51
CA VAL A 219 -7.60 8.11 -9.45
C VAL A 219 -6.82 7.55 -8.26
N PRO A 220 -5.52 7.89 -8.10
CA PRO A 220 -4.73 7.39 -6.99
C PRO A 220 -5.18 8.03 -5.67
N HIS A 221 -4.99 7.30 -4.57
CA HIS A 221 -4.63 7.92 -3.31
C HIS A 221 -3.13 8.21 -3.39
N PHE A 222 -2.77 9.48 -3.62
CA PHE A 222 -1.46 9.93 -4.15
C PHE A 222 -0.23 9.62 -3.27
N GLU A 223 -0.45 9.04 -2.08
CA GLU A 223 0.59 8.51 -1.20
C GLU A 223 1.40 7.42 -1.90
N LYS A 224 2.73 7.45 -1.78
CA LYS A 224 3.63 6.44 -2.33
C LYS A 224 4.42 5.78 -1.21
N MET A 225 4.22 4.48 -1.03
CA MET A 225 4.88 3.70 0.02
C MET A 225 6.08 2.94 -0.54
N LEU A 226 7.13 2.82 0.28
CA LEU A 226 8.33 2.05 -0.06
C LEU A 226 8.01 0.57 -0.33
N TYR A 227 7.20 -0.06 0.54
CA TYR A 227 6.90 -1.49 0.44
C TYR A 227 6.05 -1.82 -0.79
N ASP A 228 5.10 -0.95 -1.16
CA ASP A 228 4.28 -1.15 -2.35
C ASP A 228 5.16 -1.16 -3.61
N ASN A 229 6.02 -0.15 -3.74
CA ASN A 229 6.96 -0.05 -4.86
C ASN A 229 7.97 -1.22 -4.88
N ALA A 230 8.45 -1.68 -3.72
CA ALA A 230 9.31 -2.86 -3.63
C ALA A 230 8.61 -4.12 -4.16
N LEU A 231 7.42 -4.40 -3.67
CA LEU A 231 6.66 -5.61 -4.01
C LEU A 231 6.18 -5.59 -5.46
N ILE A 232 5.75 -4.44 -5.98
CA ILE A 232 5.40 -4.27 -7.40
C ILE A 232 6.64 -4.52 -8.28
N ALA A 233 7.81 -3.99 -7.90
CA ALA A 233 9.05 -4.21 -8.66
C ALA A 233 9.40 -5.70 -8.73
N ILE A 234 9.25 -6.46 -7.64
CA ILE A 234 9.47 -7.92 -7.65
C ILE A 234 8.48 -8.61 -8.59
N ALA A 235 7.19 -8.28 -8.52
CA ALA A 235 6.18 -8.88 -9.41
C ALA A 235 6.49 -8.58 -10.89
N LEU A 236 6.88 -7.34 -11.23
CA LEU A 236 7.31 -6.96 -12.58
C LEU A 236 8.54 -7.74 -13.06
N LEU A 237 9.55 -7.91 -12.20
CA LEU A 237 10.77 -8.66 -12.52
C LEU A 237 10.46 -10.13 -12.79
N GLU A 238 9.60 -10.74 -11.98
CA GLU A 238 9.20 -12.13 -12.18
C GLU A 238 8.38 -12.32 -13.45
N THR A 239 7.43 -11.42 -13.72
CA THR A 239 6.67 -11.42 -14.98
C THR A 239 7.62 -11.23 -16.16
N TYR A 240 8.60 -10.31 -16.09
CA TYR A 240 9.62 -10.15 -17.13
C TYR A 240 10.43 -11.43 -17.35
N GLN A 241 10.82 -12.13 -16.29
CA GLN A 241 11.58 -13.38 -16.41
C GLN A 241 10.78 -14.46 -17.15
N ILE A 242 9.46 -14.48 -16.98
CA ILE A 242 8.55 -15.43 -17.61
C ILE A 242 8.25 -15.05 -19.07
N THR A 243 7.78 -13.82 -19.30
CA THR A 243 7.23 -13.39 -20.60
C THR A 243 8.31 -12.86 -21.54
N LYS A 244 9.45 -12.43 -21.01
CA LYS A 244 10.50 -11.65 -21.71
C LYS A 244 10.02 -10.33 -22.29
N ASN A 245 8.82 -9.86 -21.92
CA ASN A 245 8.29 -8.59 -22.36
C ASN A 245 9.04 -7.44 -21.67
N LYS A 246 9.85 -6.70 -22.45
CA LYS A 246 10.73 -5.63 -21.95
C LYS A 246 9.98 -4.53 -21.19
N LYS A 247 8.69 -4.31 -21.48
CA LYS A 247 7.85 -3.35 -20.77
C LYS A 247 7.94 -3.52 -19.25
N TYR A 248 7.84 -4.74 -18.74
CA TYR A 248 7.90 -4.98 -17.29
C TYR A 248 9.27 -4.66 -16.69
N ALA A 249 10.34 -4.92 -17.45
CA ALA A 249 11.69 -4.51 -17.04
C ALA A 249 11.83 -2.99 -17.01
N ASP A 250 11.27 -2.27 -17.99
CA ASP A 250 11.35 -0.82 -18.08
C ASP A 250 10.55 -0.14 -16.96
N ILE A 251 9.34 -0.63 -16.64
CA ILE A 251 8.55 -0.15 -15.50
C ILE A 251 9.30 -0.38 -14.19
N CYS A 252 9.98 -1.53 -14.04
CA CYS A 252 10.80 -1.80 -12.86
C CYS A 252 11.98 -0.82 -12.72
N ARG A 253 12.67 -0.48 -13.83
CA ARG A 253 13.71 0.55 -13.83
C ARG A 253 13.16 1.91 -13.42
N ASP A 254 11.97 2.26 -13.90
CA ASP A 254 11.32 3.52 -13.52
C ASP A 254 11.02 3.58 -12.01
N ILE A 255 10.57 2.46 -11.41
CA ILE A 255 10.41 2.35 -9.95
C ILE A 255 11.76 2.56 -9.24
N PHE A 256 12.82 1.84 -9.64
CA PHE A 256 14.12 1.98 -9.00
C PHE A 256 14.70 3.38 -9.17
N HIS A 257 14.51 4.01 -10.34
CA HIS A 257 14.88 5.40 -10.55
C HIS A 257 14.20 6.30 -9.52
N TYR A 258 12.88 6.17 -9.33
CA TYR A 258 12.15 6.93 -8.31
C TYR A 258 12.73 6.70 -6.91
N ILE A 259 12.94 5.45 -6.51
CA ILE A 259 13.45 5.12 -5.17
C ILE A 259 14.86 5.68 -4.93
N LEU A 260 15.77 5.50 -5.89
CA LEU A 260 17.15 5.99 -5.79
C LEU A 260 17.21 7.53 -5.79
N ARG A 261 16.32 8.19 -6.52
CA ARG A 261 16.29 9.65 -6.66
C ARG A 261 15.57 10.36 -5.50
N ASN A 262 14.43 9.81 -5.05
CA ASN A 262 13.53 10.49 -4.11
C ASN A 262 13.56 9.88 -2.70
N MET A 263 13.63 8.56 -2.59
CA MET A 263 13.39 7.83 -1.34
C MET A 263 14.67 7.39 -0.63
N THR A 264 15.84 7.61 -1.24
CA THR A 264 17.12 7.19 -0.66
C THR A 264 17.68 8.26 0.28
N SER A 265 17.94 7.86 1.52
CA SER A 265 18.66 8.67 2.50
C SER A 265 20.11 8.88 2.06
N PRO A 266 20.73 10.04 2.35
CA PRO A 266 22.18 10.23 2.16
C PRO A 266 23.03 9.17 2.88
N ARG A 267 22.48 8.50 3.89
CA ARG A 267 23.14 7.43 4.65
C ARG A 267 23.02 6.04 4.00
N GLY A 268 22.16 5.86 3.00
CA GLY A 268 22.02 4.63 2.22
C GLY A 268 20.71 3.85 2.43
N GLY A 269 20.02 4.02 3.56
CA GLY A 269 18.68 3.44 3.77
C GLY A 269 17.58 4.15 2.97
N PHE A 270 16.40 3.57 2.94
CA PHE A 270 15.24 4.08 2.21
C PHE A 270 14.16 4.60 3.16
N TYR A 271 13.65 5.79 2.85
CA TYR A 271 12.52 6.43 3.51
C TYR A 271 11.22 5.67 3.28
N SER A 272 10.27 5.80 4.20
CA SER A 272 9.08 4.96 4.28
C SER A 272 8.00 5.36 3.27
N ALA A 273 7.76 6.67 3.09
CA ALA A 273 6.68 7.16 2.24
C ALA A 273 6.85 8.62 1.74
N GLU A 274 6.15 8.95 0.66
CA GLU A 274 5.73 10.32 0.33
C GLU A 274 4.21 10.41 0.51
N ASP A 275 3.74 11.45 1.21
CA ASP A 275 2.32 11.65 1.56
C ASP A 275 1.46 12.00 0.33
N ALA A 276 0.15 11.92 0.46
CA ALA A 276 -0.81 12.26 -0.60
C ALA A 276 -1.01 13.78 -0.77
N ASP A 277 -0.95 14.52 0.33
CA ASP A 277 -1.21 15.96 0.38
C ASP A 277 0.04 16.78 0.02
N SER A 278 -0.16 17.85 -0.76
CA SER A 278 0.79 18.96 -0.87
C SER A 278 0.05 20.28 -0.78
N GLU A 279 0.56 21.22 0.01
CA GLU A 279 -0.13 22.48 0.35
C GLU A 279 -1.51 22.29 1.00
N GLY A 280 -1.76 21.13 1.62
CA GLY A 280 -3.04 20.80 2.23
C GLY A 280 -4.15 20.44 1.24
N GLU A 281 -3.81 20.24 -0.03
CA GLU A 281 -4.67 19.72 -1.10
C GLU A 281 -4.13 18.36 -1.57
N GLU A 282 -5.01 17.36 -1.63
CA GLU A 282 -4.65 16.00 -2.08
C GLU A 282 -4.23 16.01 -3.56
N GLY A 283 -3.08 15.44 -3.88
CA GLY A 283 -2.66 15.23 -5.27
C GLY A 283 -2.18 16.47 -6.03
N LYS A 284 -2.27 17.69 -5.46
CA LYS A 284 -1.93 18.96 -6.14
C LYS A 284 -0.56 18.95 -6.83
N PHE A 285 0.43 18.31 -6.21
CA PHE A 285 1.77 18.15 -6.77
C PHE A 285 1.78 17.41 -8.12
N TYR A 286 0.86 16.46 -8.34
CA TYR A 286 0.83 15.53 -9.46
C TYR A 286 -0.09 15.96 -10.62
N LEU A 287 -1.01 16.90 -10.39
CA LEU A 287 -2.03 17.32 -11.35
C LEU A 287 -1.52 18.34 -12.36
N TRP A 288 -2.11 18.34 -13.55
CA TRP A 288 -1.73 19.22 -14.67
C TRP A 288 -2.94 19.85 -15.36
N THR A 289 -2.74 21.02 -15.97
CA THR A 289 -3.68 21.63 -16.92
C THR A 289 -3.08 21.66 -18.33
N VAL A 290 -3.94 21.76 -19.35
CA VAL A 290 -3.50 21.86 -20.76
C VAL A 290 -2.59 23.08 -20.95
N ASP A 291 -2.98 24.24 -20.43
CA ASP A 291 -2.22 25.48 -20.57
C ASP A 291 -0.83 25.37 -19.92
N GLU A 292 -0.75 24.72 -18.77
CA GLU A 292 0.51 24.49 -18.08
C GLU A 292 1.44 23.61 -18.90
N VAL A 293 0.96 22.47 -19.41
CA VAL A 293 1.73 21.55 -20.25
C VAL A 293 2.23 22.26 -21.53
N LYS A 294 1.34 22.98 -22.22
CA LYS A 294 1.69 23.74 -23.44
C LYS A 294 2.69 24.86 -23.17
N SER A 295 2.60 25.54 -22.03
CA SER A 295 3.58 26.57 -21.65
C SER A 295 5.00 26.01 -21.46
N ILE A 296 5.13 24.75 -21.07
CA ILE A 296 6.42 24.08 -20.79
C ILE A 296 6.97 23.40 -22.04
N LEU A 297 6.12 22.72 -22.79
CA LEU A 297 6.52 21.90 -23.94
C LEU A 297 6.51 22.68 -25.27
N GLY A 298 5.74 23.77 -25.34
CA GLY A 298 5.36 24.42 -26.59
C GLY A 298 4.04 23.87 -27.14
N GLU A 299 3.43 24.59 -28.09
CA GLU A 299 2.08 24.29 -28.59
C GLU A 299 1.97 22.91 -29.24
N GLU A 300 2.93 22.54 -30.07
CA GLU A 300 2.94 21.27 -30.82
C GLU A 300 3.19 20.06 -29.90
N ASP A 301 4.37 20.01 -29.26
CA ASP A 301 4.73 18.94 -28.31
C ASP A 301 3.69 18.85 -27.16
N GLY A 302 3.20 20.00 -26.67
CA GLY A 302 2.22 20.07 -25.59
C GLY A 302 0.86 19.52 -25.99
N THR A 303 0.36 19.82 -27.19
CA THR A 303 -0.90 19.25 -27.69
C THR A 303 -0.79 17.73 -27.82
N LYS A 304 0.28 17.25 -28.47
CA LYS A 304 0.54 15.81 -28.63
C LYS A 304 0.66 15.07 -27.29
N PHE A 305 1.34 15.68 -26.32
CA PHE A 305 1.48 15.10 -24.97
C PHE A 305 0.14 15.06 -24.23
N CYS A 306 -0.67 16.12 -24.32
CA CYS A 306 -1.99 16.17 -23.70
C CYS A 306 -2.94 15.11 -24.27
N GLU A 307 -2.94 14.92 -25.59
CA GLU A 307 -3.73 13.87 -26.25
C GLU A 307 -3.31 12.49 -25.78
N LEU A 308 -2.00 12.20 -25.76
CA LEU A 308 -1.45 10.92 -25.34
C LEU A 308 -1.83 10.57 -23.89
N TYR A 309 -1.73 11.53 -22.97
CA TYR A 309 -1.91 11.29 -21.53
C TYR A 309 -3.30 11.70 -21.00
N ASN A 310 -4.26 11.95 -21.89
CA ASN A 310 -5.63 12.35 -21.56
C ASN A 310 -5.68 13.56 -20.60
N ILE A 311 -4.87 14.58 -20.90
CA ILE A 311 -4.86 15.87 -20.20
C ILE A 311 -5.81 16.80 -20.95
N THR A 312 -6.93 17.16 -20.32
CA THR A 312 -8.02 17.89 -20.98
C THR A 312 -8.33 19.21 -20.26
N PRO A 313 -8.99 20.17 -20.92
CA PRO A 313 -9.41 21.42 -20.27
C PRO A 313 -10.38 21.22 -19.09
N TRP A 314 -11.12 20.11 -19.08
CA TRP A 314 -12.08 19.78 -18.02
C TRP A 314 -11.44 19.03 -16.85
N GLY A 315 -10.27 18.44 -17.07
CA GLY A 315 -9.64 17.54 -16.12
C GLY A 315 -10.28 16.15 -16.05
N ASN A 316 -9.66 15.29 -15.25
CA ASN A 316 -10.20 13.99 -14.82
C ASN A 316 -10.22 13.86 -13.28
N PHE A 317 -9.76 14.88 -12.56
CA PHE A 317 -9.79 15.00 -11.10
C PHE A 317 -9.81 16.48 -10.69
N GLU A 318 -10.88 16.91 -10.01
CA GLU A 318 -11.02 18.28 -9.45
C GLU A 318 -10.68 19.42 -10.43
N GLY A 319 -11.11 19.29 -11.69
CA GLY A 319 -10.86 20.31 -12.74
C GLY A 319 -9.44 20.32 -13.31
N ARG A 320 -8.60 19.36 -12.93
CA ARG A 320 -7.25 19.12 -13.48
C ARG A 320 -7.11 17.67 -13.93
N SER A 321 -6.01 17.36 -14.61
CA SER A 321 -5.76 16.01 -15.11
C SER A 321 -4.64 15.31 -14.37
N ILE A 322 -4.92 14.07 -14.01
CA ILE A 322 -3.95 13.01 -13.73
C ILE A 322 -3.52 12.43 -15.08
N PRO A 323 -2.25 12.56 -15.49
CA PRO A 323 -1.74 11.94 -16.71
C PRO A 323 -1.93 10.42 -16.68
N ASN A 324 -2.53 9.84 -17.72
CA ASN A 324 -2.84 8.40 -17.77
C ASN A 324 -3.01 7.89 -19.21
N LEU A 325 -3.01 6.57 -19.38
CA LEU A 325 -3.13 5.84 -20.65
C LEU A 325 -4.34 4.88 -20.67
N VAL A 326 -5.39 5.17 -19.88
CA VAL A 326 -6.55 4.27 -19.66
C VAL A 326 -7.47 4.15 -20.90
N SER A 327 -7.26 4.93 -21.97
CA SER A 327 -8.16 4.95 -23.13
C SER A 327 -8.22 3.61 -23.87
N GLU A 328 -9.39 3.29 -24.44
CA GLU A 328 -9.63 2.05 -25.21
C GLU A 328 -8.78 1.96 -26.49
N GLU A 329 -8.27 3.10 -26.99
CA GLU A 329 -7.37 3.14 -28.15
C GLU A 329 -6.02 2.45 -27.89
N PHE A 330 -5.59 2.37 -26.62
CA PHE A 330 -4.36 1.69 -26.20
C PHE A 330 -4.60 0.25 -25.69
N ASP A 331 -5.79 -0.33 -25.86
CA ASP A 331 -6.02 -1.76 -25.55
C ASP A 331 -5.35 -2.71 -26.56
N ASN A 332 -4.96 -2.18 -27.73
CA ASN A 332 -4.07 -2.90 -28.63
C ASN A 332 -2.64 -2.76 -28.08
N ASN A 333 -2.06 -3.89 -27.66
CA ASN A 333 -0.70 -4.06 -27.12
C ASN A 333 0.44 -3.66 -28.09
N GLU A 334 0.23 -2.67 -28.96
CA GLU A 334 1.28 -2.09 -29.78
C GLU A 334 2.26 -1.37 -28.87
N ALA A 335 3.46 -1.94 -28.77
CA ALA A 335 4.57 -1.30 -28.10
C ALA A 335 4.82 0.06 -28.76
N PHE A 336 4.97 1.11 -27.94
CA PHE A 336 5.42 2.41 -28.44
C PHE A 336 6.70 2.21 -29.26
N ASP A 337 6.70 2.76 -30.47
CA ASP A 337 7.90 2.80 -31.30
C ASP A 337 8.99 3.67 -30.64
N ASP A 338 10.21 3.58 -31.16
CA ASP A 338 11.35 4.27 -30.56
C ASP A 338 11.24 5.80 -30.68
N GLU A 339 10.57 6.31 -31.73
CA GLU A 339 10.33 7.75 -31.91
C GLU A 339 9.38 8.30 -30.84
N LEU A 340 8.27 7.59 -30.58
CA LEU A 340 7.32 7.95 -29.55
C LEU A 340 7.92 7.84 -28.15
N LYS A 341 8.75 6.83 -27.88
CA LYS A 341 9.49 6.70 -26.61
C LYS A 341 10.43 7.88 -26.38
N ASP A 342 11.19 8.28 -27.40
CA ASP A 342 12.09 9.43 -27.31
C ASP A 342 11.33 10.74 -27.12
N PHE A 343 10.20 10.91 -27.80
CA PHE A 343 9.27 12.02 -27.59
C PHE A 343 8.77 12.07 -26.14
N ILE A 344 8.25 10.96 -25.62
CA ILE A 344 7.73 10.86 -24.24
C ILE A 344 8.84 11.20 -23.25
N LYS A 345 10.03 10.61 -23.39
CA LYS A 345 11.17 10.85 -22.50
C LYS A 345 11.53 12.33 -22.44
N ARG A 346 11.69 12.98 -23.60
CA ARG A 346 12.04 14.41 -23.71
C ARG A 346 10.98 15.31 -23.07
N CYS A 347 9.70 15.03 -23.30
CA CYS A 347 8.60 15.81 -22.71
C CYS A 347 8.52 15.60 -21.20
N ARG A 348 8.60 14.34 -20.75
CA ARG A 348 8.59 13.96 -19.34
C ARG A 348 9.70 14.64 -18.56
N GLU A 349 10.93 14.67 -19.10
CA GLU A 349 12.07 15.35 -18.44
C GLU A 349 11.81 16.85 -18.24
N LYS A 350 11.27 17.55 -19.25
CA LYS A 350 10.89 18.97 -19.12
C LYS A 350 9.80 19.18 -18.06
N LEU A 351 8.74 18.37 -18.11
CA LEU A 351 7.63 18.44 -17.15
C LEU A 351 8.11 18.11 -15.73
N TYR A 352 8.94 17.09 -15.55
CA TYR A 352 9.51 16.73 -14.26
C TYR A 352 10.38 17.86 -13.68
N ASN A 353 11.23 18.49 -14.50
CA ASN A 353 12.06 19.61 -14.09
C ASN A 353 11.24 20.84 -13.68
N TYR A 354 10.08 21.05 -14.31
CA TYR A 354 9.11 22.05 -13.87
C TYR A 354 8.46 21.63 -12.55
N ARG A 355 7.91 20.41 -12.46
CA ARG A 355 7.20 19.88 -11.29
C ARG A 355 8.06 19.87 -10.03
N LYS A 356 9.36 19.63 -10.17
CA LYS A 356 10.32 19.64 -9.05
C LYS A 356 10.35 20.97 -8.28
N LYS A 357 9.91 22.07 -8.90
CA LYS A 357 9.84 23.42 -8.29
C LYS A 357 8.55 23.64 -7.48
N ARG A 358 7.55 22.77 -7.61
CA ARG A 358 6.35 22.80 -6.78
C ARG A 358 6.70 22.40 -5.35
N ILE A 359 5.83 22.71 -4.41
CA ILE A 359 5.93 22.19 -3.04
C ILE A 359 5.74 20.68 -3.11
N HIS A 360 6.74 19.93 -2.65
CA HIS A 360 6.68 18.47 -2.61
C HIS A 360 5.73 18.02 -1.52
N PRO A 361 5.06 16.87 -1.69
CA PRO A 361 4.40 16.21 -0.58
C PRO A 361 5.37 15.98 0.57
N PHE A 362 4.84 15.89 1.79
CA PHE A 362 5.66 15.54 2.95
C PHE A 362 6.31 14.18 2.72
N LYS A 363 7.58 14.07 3.07
CA LYS A 363 8.32 12.83 2.99
C LYS A 363 8.52 12.29 4.40
N ASP A 364 7.96 11.12 4.65
CA ASP A 364 8.21 10.40 5.88
C ASP A 364 9.60 9.77 5.80
N ASP A 365 10.54 10.35 6.54
CA ASP A 365 11.95 9.99 6.53
C ASP A 365 12.30 8.84 7.49
N LYS A 366 11.28 8.18 8.07
CA LYS A 366 11.45 6.94 8.81
C LYS A 366 12.09 5.86 7.93
N ILE A 367 13.00 5.09 8.52
CA ILE A 367 13.66 3.96 7.87
C ILE A 367 13.26 2.69 8.61
N LEU A 368 12.20 2.04 8.13
CA LEU A 368 11.65 0.83 8.73
C LEU A 368 12.40 -0.40 8.19
N ALA A 369 12.93 -1.22 9.10
CA ALA A 369 13.78 -2.37 8.76
C ALA A 369 13.05 -3.38 7.84
N SER A 370 11.78 -3.66 8.11
CA SER A 370 10.97 -4.58 7.30
C SER A 370 10.78 -4.07 5.87
N TRP A 371 10.45 -2.79 5.68
CA TRP A 371 10.22 -2.21 4.35
C TRP A 371 11.52 -2.01 3.57
N ASN A 372 12.60 -1.66 4.28
CA ASN A 372 13.94 -1.62 3.69
C ASN A 372 14.38 -3.01 3.23
N GLY A 373 14.11 -4.06 4.03
CA GLY A 373 14.36 -5.44 3.63
C GLY A 373 13.67 -5.81 2.32
N LEU A 374 12.41 -5.42 2.13
CA LEU A 374 11.68 -5.62 0.88
C LEU A 374 12.33 -4.88 -0.30
N MET A 375 12.71 -3.61 -0.13
CA MET A 375 13.34 -2.84 -1.21
C MET A 375 14.76 -3.33 -1.53
N ILE A 376 15.53 -3.73 -0.52
CA ILE A 376 16.84 -4.38 -0.68
C ILE A 376 16.70 -5.65 -1.51
N ALA A 377 15.71 -6.50 -1.18
CA ALA A 377 15.42 -7.69 -1.95
C ALA A 377 15.03 -7.36 -3.40
N ALA A 378 14.15 -6.38 -3.61
CA ALA A 378 13.75 -5.93 -4.93
C ALA A 378 14.94 -5.46 -5.78
N LEU A 379 15.81 -4.60 -5.23
CA LEU A 379 17.02 -4.11 -5.90
C LEU A 379 18.04 -5.23 -6.19
N ALA A 380 18.24 -6.16 -5.26
CA ALA A 380 19.12 -7.31 -5.46
C ALA A 380 18.60 -8.24 -6.58
N ILE A 381 17.30 -8.53 -6.59
CA ILE A 381 16.65 -9.28 -7.67
C ILE A 381 16.78 -8.51 -8.99
N GLY A 382 16.52 -7.21 -8.97
CA GLY A 382 16.63 -6.31 -10.12
C GLY A 382 18.04 -6.31 -10.71
N GLY A 383 19.07 -6.12 -9.90
CA GLY A 383 20.46 -6.15 -10.34
C GLY A 383 20.86 -7.48 -10.99
N ARG A 384 20.36 -8.61 -10.46
CA ARG A 384 20.56 -9.94 -11.05
C ARG A 384 19.81 -10.14 -12.37
N VAL A 385 18.52 -9.78 -12.41
CA VAL A 385 17.62 -10.04 -13.55
C VAL A 385 17.89 -9.09 -14.71
N LEU A 386 18.09 -7.79 -14.42
CA LEU A 386 18.31 -6.74 -15.40
C LEU A 386 19.80 -6.58 -15.77
N LYS A 387 20.71 -7.19 -14.99
CA LYS A 387 22.18 -7.09 -15.13
C LYS A 387 22.70 -5.67 -14.96
N GLU A 388 22.12 -4.94 -14.01
CA GLU A 388 22.46 -3.55 -13.70
C GLU A 388 23.12 -3.48 -12.31
N VAL A 389 24.44 -3.28 -12.29
CA VAL A 389 25.26 -3.33 -11.07
C VAL A 389 24.89 -2.23 -10.07
N GLU A 390 24.35 -1.12 -10.54
CA GLU A 390 23.92 0.00 -9.69
C GLU A 390 22.86 -0.40 -8.67
N TYR A 391 21.95 -1.31 -9.02
CA TYR A 391 20.94 -1.80 -8.08
C TYR A 391 21.54 -2.70 -7.00
N ILE A 392 22.55 -3.50 -7.35
CA ILE A 392 23.30 -4.31 -6.38
C ILE A 392 24.02 -3.39 -5.39
N VAL A 393 24.70 -2.36 -5.90
CA VAL A 393 25.41 -1.39 -5.06
C VAL A 393 24.45 -0.63 -4.14
N ALA A 394 23.27 -0.25 -4.63
CA ALA A 394 22.24 0.39 -3.81
C ALA A 394 21.72 -0.54 -2.70
N ALA A 395 21.44 -1.80 -3.03
CA ALA A 395 21.04 -2.82 -2.06
C ALA A 395 22.12 -3.03 -0.99
N GLU A 396 23.39 -3.16 -1.38
CA GLU A 396 24.52 -3.30 -0.45
C GLU A 396 24.68 -2.08 0.46
N LYS A 397 24.51 -0.86 -0.06
CA LYS A 397 24.53 0.36 0.76
C LYS A 397 23.41 0.38 1.78
N ALA A 398 22.21 -0.03 1.41
CA ALA A 398 21.06 -0.11 2.32
C ALA A 398 21.19 -1.24 3.35
N VAL A 399 21.85 -2.36 3.04
CA VAL A 399 22.21 -3.40 4.02
C VAL A 399 23.26 -2.90 5.01
N ASN A 400 24.25 -2.15 4.51
CA ASN A 400 25.31 -1.57 5.35
C ASN A 400 24.87 -0.31 6.09
N PHE A 401 23.72 0.27 5.73
CA PHE A 401 23.07 1.32 6.48
C PHE A 401 22.66 0.73 7.84
N ASN A 402 23.32 1.18 8.91
CA ASN A 402 23.16 0.66 10.27
C ASN A 402 23.22 -0.88 10.34
N LYS A 403 24.43 -1.46 10.20
CA LYS A 403 24.74 -2.76 10.81
C LYS A 403 24.26 -2.73 12.27
N THR A 404 23.07 -3.29 12.50
CA THR A 404 22.49 -3.42 13.83
C THR A 404 23.26 -4.52 14.53
N THR A 405 23.92 -4.22 15.66
CA THR A 405 24.83 -5.19 16.29
C THR A 405 24.12 -6.06 17.34
N ALA A 406 23.03 -5.60 17.95
CA ALA A 406 22.04 -6.44 18.64
C ALA A 406 20.80 -5.61 19.04
N TYR A 407 19.66 -6.29 19.21
CA TYR A 407 18.57 -5.80 20.06
C TYR A 407 18.68 -6.51 21.41
N VAL A 408 18.76 -5.74 22.50
CA VAL A 408 18.61 -6.28 23.85
C VAL A 408 17.16 -6.05 24.26
N CYS A 409 16.40 -7.14 24.32
CA CYS A 409 15.01 -7.12 24.72
C CYS A 409 14.87 -7.80 26.09
N GLU A 410 14.30 -7.07 27.05
CA GLU A 410 13.99 -7.57 28.40
C GLU A 410 12.52 -7.26 28.68
N ASN A 411 11.78 -8.20 29.26
CA ASN A 411 10.37 -8.01 29.67
C ASN A 411 9.46 -7.44 28.55
N PHE A 412 9.58 -7.97 27.33
CA PHE A 412 8.77 -7.53 26.16
C PHE A 412 8.98 -6.06 25.74
N SER A 413 10.07 -5.43 26.20
CA SER A 413 10.51 -4.10 25.76
C SER A 413 11.93 -4.19 25.21
N CYS A 414 12.13 -3.68 24.00
CA CYS A 414 13.45 -3.61 23.39
C CYS A 414 14.00 -2.19 23.56
N LYS A 415 15.27 -2.10 23.97
CA LYS A 415 15.99 -0.81 23.97
C LYS A 415 16.29 -0.39 22.53
N ALA A 416 16.54 0.91 22.34
CA ALA A 416 17.00 1.44 21.05
C ALA A 416 18.23 0.65 20.54
N PRO A 417 18.33 0.35 19.24
CA PRO A 417 19.40 -0.47 18.70
C PRO A 417 20.77 0.18 18.93
N VAL A 418 21.73 -0.63 19.40
CA VAL A 418 23.10 -0.20 19.65
C VAL A 418 23.97 -0.46 18.43
N ASN A 419 24.68 0.58 18.01
CA ASN A 419 25.50 0.59 16.79
C ASN A 419 27.00 0.58 17.09
N ASP A 420 27.38 0.54 18.37
CA ASP A 420 28.75 0.50 18.86
C ASP A 420 29.05 -0.82 19.61
N ILE A 421 30.22 -1.42 19.35
CA ILE A 421 30.56 -2.74 19.90
C ILE A 421 30.93 -2.68 21.39
N GLU A 422 31.47 -1.55 21.86
CA GLU A 422 31.83 -1.35 23.27
C GLU A 422 30.57 -1.10 24.11
N GLU A 423 29.62 -0.34 23.56
CA GLU A 423 28.29 -0.12 24.14
C GLU A 423 27.46 -1.41 24.17
N LEU A 424 27.57 -2.27 23.15
CA LEU A 424 26.96 -3.61 23.17
C LEU A 424 27.56 -4.51 24.25
N ILE A 425 28.89 -4.50 24.42
CA ILE A 425 29.57 -5.26 25.48
C ILE A 425 29.17 -4.78 26.88
N ALA A 426 28.85 -3.49 27.05
CA ALA A 426 28.35 -2.95 28.31
C ALA A 426 26.88 -3.29 28.62
N LEU A 427 26.12 -3.76 27.61
CA LEU A 427 24.72 -4.14 27.72
C LEU A 427 24.50 -5.66 27.89
N LEU A 428 25.55 -6.46 27.65
CA LEU A 428 25.63 -7.91 27.96
C LEU A 428 26.20 -8.12 29.36
#